data_AF-A0A062FW29-F1
#
_entry.id   AF-A0A062FW29-F1
#
_cell.length_a   1.000
_cell.length_b   1.000
_cell.length_c   1.000
_cell.angle_alpha   90.00
_cell.angle_beta   90.00
_cell.angle_gamma   90.00
#
_symmetry.space_group_name_H-M   'P 1'
#
loop_
_entity.id
_entity.type
_entity.pdbx_description
1 polymer ?
#
loop_
_entity_poly.entity_id
_entity_poly.type
_entity_poly.pdbx_seq_one_letter_code
_entity_poly.pdbx_strand_id
1 'polypeptide(L)' 'MSYAILRTEKLKTIGNIAASLSHNYRNRPTPNADPYRTVNNEHDLKTAGQVMDRVKNRLP' A
#
# COMPACT_ATOMS: atom_id res chain seq x y z
N MET A 1 3.38 -28.28 1.77
CA MET A 1 3.53 -27.73 3.14
C MET A 1 3.51 -26.22 3.03
N SER A 2 2.61 -25.53 3.73
CA SER A 2 2.55 -24.07 3.76
C SER A 2 3.28 -23.55 4.99
N TYR A 3 4.02 -22.45 4.82
CA TYR A 3 4.70 -21.75 5.91
C TYR A 3 4.09 -20.38 6.09
N ALA A 4 4.04 -19.89 7.33
CA ALA A 4 3.76 -18.48 7.58
C ALA A 4 4.98 -17.66 7.12
N ILE A 5 4.76 -16.69 6.24
CA ILE A 5 5.81 -15.77 5.77
C ILE A 5 5.59 -14.43 6.44
N LEU A 6 6.51 -14.03 7.32
CA LEU A 6 6.56 -12.69 7.91
C LEU A 6 7.87 -12.02 7.50
N ARG A 7 7.76 -10.96 6.70
CA ARG A 7 8.87 -10.09 6.31
C ARG A 7 8.39 -8.65 6.38
N THR A 8 9.17 -7.79 7.05
CA THR A 8 8.83 -6.38 7.23
C THR A 8 9.90 -5.48 6.62
N GLU A 9 9.50 -4.27 6.23
CA GLU A 9 10.39 -3.22 5.74
C GLU A 9 10.11 -1.92 6.50
N LYS A 10 11.17 -1.21 6.91
CA LYS A 10 11.04 0.08 7.59
C LYS A 10 10.90 1.22 6.57
N LEU A 11 9.71 1.81 6.48
CA LEU A 11 9.48 3.04 5.72
C LEU A 11 9.89 4.25 6.56
N LYS A 12 10.94 4.96 6.14
CA LYS A 12 11.58 6.01 6.96
C LYS A 12 11.03 7.41 6.72
N THR A 13 10.51 7.66 5.52
CA THR A 13 10.08 8.98 5.09
C THR A 13 8.64 8.96 4.60
N ILE A 14 7.97 10.12 4.65
CA ILE A 14 6.64 10.28 4.05
C ILE A 14 6.65 9.90 2.56
N GLY A 15 7.74 10.17 1.85
CA GLY A 15 7.92 9.75 0.45
C GLY A 15 7.92 8.23 0.28
N ASN A 16 8.56 7.48 1.19
CA ASN A 16 8.52 6.01 1.16
C ASN A 16 7.10 5.47 1.39
N ILE A 17 6.36 6.08 2.32
CA ILE A 17 4.96 5.71 2.59
C ILE A 17 4.09 6.02 1.36
N ALA A 18 4.21 7.21 0.78
CA ALA A 18 3.44 7.60 -0.41
C ALA A 18 3.73 6.69 -1.61
N ALA A 19 5.00 6.34 -1.86
CA ALA A 19 5.39 5.42 -2.93
C ALA A 19 4.83 4.00 -2.71
N SER A 20 4.85 3.51 -1.46
CA SER A 20 4.25 2.23 -1.09
C SER A 20 2.73 2.23 -1.31
N LEU A 21 2.04 3.29 -0.89
CA LEU A 21 0.60 3.43 -1.10
C LEU A 21 0.23 3.55 -2.58
N SER A 22 1.00 4.30 -3.37
CA SER A 22 0.80 4.37 -4.83
C SER A 22 0.85 2.99 -5.48
N HIS A 23 1.75 2.11 -5.01
CA HIS A 23 1.82 0.72 -5.45
C HIS A 23 0.63 -0.11 -4.96
N ASN A 24 0.28 -0.06 -3.67
CA ASN A 24 -0.79 -0.88 -3.09
C ASN A 24 -2.16 -0.57 -3.71
N TYR A 25 -2.44 0.71 -3.95
CA TYR A 25 -3.68 1.19 -4.57
C TYR A 25 -3.66 1.17 -6.11
N ARG A 26 -2.58 0.67 -6.71
CA ARG A 26 -2.39 0.57 -8.18
C ARG A 26 -2.51 1.91 -8.92
N ASN A 27 -2.13 3.01 -8.27
CA ASN A 27 -2.10 4.35 -8.86
C ASN A 27 -0.91 4.55 -9.83
N ARG A 28 -0.02 3.56 -9.93
CA ARG A 28 1.10 3.52 -10.87
C ARG A 28 1.16 2.16 -11.57
N PRO A 29 1.71 2.08 -12.80
CA PRO A 29 1.91 0.81 -13.48
C PRO A 29 2.69 -0.17 -12.60
N THR A 30 2.16 -1.38 -12.49
CA THR A 30 2.72 -2.45 -11.65
C THR A 30 2.89 -3.70 -12.54
N PRO A 31 4.05 -3.87 -13.22
CA PRO A 31 4.18 -4.79 -14.36
C PRO A 31 3.87 -6.26 -14.07
N ASN A 32 4.10 -6.71 -12.84
CA ASN A 32 3.89 -8.09 -12.42
C ASN A 32 2.45 -8.39 -11.98
N ALA A 33 1.52 -7.46 -12.15
CA ALA A 33 0.17 -7.60 -11.66
C ALA A 33 -0.87 -7.45 -12.75
N ASP A 34 -1.88 -8.31 -12.67
CA ASP A 34 -3.01 -8.35 -13.58
C ASP A 34 -4.00 -7.20 -13.28
N PRO A 35 -4.18 -6.23 -14.21
CA PRO A 35 -5.11 -5.13 -14.02
C PRO A 35 -6.56 -5.58 -13.80
N TYR A 36 -7.00 -6.67 -14.42
CA TYR A 36 -8.38 -7.16 -14.33
C TYR A 36 -8.71 -7.72 -12.95
N ARG A 37 -7.69 -8.12 -12.18
CA ARG A 37 -7.86 -8.63 -10.82
C ARG A 37 -7.82 -7.53 -9.76
N THR A 38 -7.53 -6.29 -10.12
CA THR A 38 -7.46 -5.15 -9.18
C THR A 38 -8.77 -4.93 -8.43
N VAL A 39 -9.91 -5.23 -9.07
CA VAL A 39 -11.26 -5.14 -8.46
C VAL A 39 -11.43 -6.05 -7.23
N ASN A 40 -10.62 -7.11 -7.12
CA ASN A 40 -10.65 -8.05 -6.01
C ASN A 40 -9.72 -7.65 -4.85
N ASN A 41 -8.98 -6.54 -4.96
CA ASN A 41 -8.14 -6.08 -3.87
C ASN A 41 -9.00 -5.47 -2.76
N GLU A 42 -8.68 -5.79 -1.50
CA GLU A 42 -9.35 -5.24 -0.33
C GLU A 42 -8.48 -4.19 0.36
N HIS A 43 -9.10 -3.08 0.76
CA HIS A 43 -8.46 -2.00 1.51
C HIS A 43 -9.42 -1.47 2.58
N ASP A 44 -8.93 -1.24 3.79
CA ASP A 44 -9.72 -0.64 4.87
C ASP A 44 -10.19 0.79 4.55
N LEU A 45 -9.40 1.52 3.76
CA LEU A 45 -9.71 2.86 3.28
C LEU A 45 -9.76 2.88 1.76
N LYS A 46 -10.68 3.70 1.22
CA LYS A 46 -10.98 3.74 -0.21
C LYS A 46 -9.82 4.27 -1.05
N THR A 47 -9.00 5.17 -0.50
CA THR A 47 -7.93 5.82 -1.28
C THR A 47 -6.61 5.91 -0.53
N ALA A 48 -5.51 5.91 -1.29
CA ALA A 48 -4.15 6.16 -0.77
C ALA A 48 -4.06 7.50 0.00
N GLY A 49 -4.80 8.53 -0.44
CA GLY A 49 -4.85 9.83 0.23
C GLY A 49 -5.42 9.74 1.65
N GLN A 50 -6.53 9.02 1.82
CA GLN A 50 -7.14 8.80 3.13
C GLN A 50 -6.19 8.09 4.10
N VAL A 51 -5.40 7.13 3.61
CA VAL A 51 -4.37 6.47 4.43
C VAL A 51 -3.28 7.47 4.82
N MET A 52 -2.79 8.27 3.87
CA MET A 52 -1.77 9.29 4.14
C MET A 52 -2.23 10.30 5.19
N ASP A 53 -3.47 10.79 5.10
CA ASP A 53 -4.00 11.74 6.07
C ASP A 53 -4.08 11.12 7.47
N ARG A 54 -4.55 9.86 7.58
CA ARG A 54 -4.56 9.14 8.87
C ARG A 54 -3.18 8.88 9.43
N VAL A 55 -2.19 8.58 8.58
CA VAL A 55 -0.79 8.41 9.03
C VAL A 55 -0.25 9.73 9.56
N LYS A 56 -0.40 10.83 8.81
CA LYS A 56 0.03 12.17 9.23
C LYS A 56 -0.60 12.58 10.56
N ASN A 57 -1.89 12.34 10.73
CA ASN A 57 -2.60 12.67 11.98
C ASN A 57 -2.18 11.82 13.19
N ARG A 58 -1.45 10.72 12.98
CA ARG A 58 -0.96 9.83 14.06
C ARG A 58 0.52 10.03 14.37
N LEU A 59 1.27 10.68 13.49
CA LEU A 59 2.67 10.99 13.71
C LEU A 59 2.78 12.28 14.54
N PRO A 60 3.71 12.33 15.52
CA PRO A 60 3.95 13.54 16.31
C PRO A 60 4.54 14.68 15.47
#